data_AF-A0A392MPG4-F1
#
_entry.id   AF-A0A392MPG4-F1
#
_cell.length_a   1.000
_cell.length_b   1.000
_cell.length_c   1.000
_cell.angle_alpha   90.00
_cell.angle_beta   90.00
_cell.angle_gamma   90.00
#
_symmetry.space_group_name_H-M   'P 1'
#
loop_
_entity.id
_entity.type
_entity.pdbx_description
1 polymer ?
#
loop_
_entity_poly.entity_id
_entity_poly.type
_entity_poly.pdbx_seq_one_letter_code
_entity_poly.pdbx_strand_id
1 'polypeptide(L)'
;MTMDPPGSHGVKGAYCLLNFGDSITTDHISPAGSINKDSPAAKYLLERGVDHKDFNSYRSRHGNDEVMARGTFANICLVNKLLNGEVGPRTIHIPTGEKLYVFDAAMVSYALL
;
A
#
# COMPACT_ATOMS: atom_id res chain seq x y z
N MET A 1 -0.52 -28.95 17.01
CA MET A 1 -0.87 -28.08 15.87
C MET A 1 -1.18 -29.00 14.71
N THR A 2 -2.36 -28.91 14.10
CA THR A 2 -2.68 -29.70 12.90
C THR A 2 -1.84 -29.17 11.75
N MET A 3 -1.26 -30.05 10.94
CA MET A 3 -0.41 -29.65 9.80
C MET A 3 -1.22 -29.12 8.62
N ASP A 4 -2.52 -29.36 8.61
CA ASP A 4 -3.41 -28.89 7.55
C ASP A 4 -3.87 -27.45 7.83
N PRO A 5 -3.73 -26.55 6.84
CA PRO A 5 -4.29 -25.21 6.96
C PRO A 5 -5.82 -25.31 7.03
N PRO A 6 -6.48 -24.36 7.72
CA PRO A 6 -7.94 -24.26 7.65
C PRO A 6 -8.39 -24.16 6.19
N GLY A 7 -9.48 -24.85 5.84
CA GLY A 7 -10.06 -24.81 4.51
C GLY A 7 -10.44 -23.39 4.09
N SER A 8 -10.53 -23.13 2.78
CA SER A 8 -10.86 -21.80 2.27
C SER A 8 -12.25 -21.35 2.71
N HIS A 9 -12.36 -20.09 3.11
CA HIS A 9 -13.63 -19.43 3.42
C HIS A 9 -14.02 -18.49 2.26
N GLY A 10 -15.32 -18.30 2.06
CA GLY A 10 -15.82 -17.36 1.06
C GLY A 10 -15.56 -15.90 1.46
N VAL A 11 -15.12 -15.07 0.52
CA VAL A 11 -14.98 -13.62 0.70
C VAL A 11 -16.33 -12.95 0.45
N LYS A 12 -16.87 -12.22 1.43
CA LYS A 12 -18.14 -11.50 1.33
C LYS A 12 -17.94 -10.04 1.73
N GLY A 13 -18.65 -9.12 1.06
CA GLY A 13 -18.60 -7.69 1.39
C GLY A 13 -17.25 -7.02 1.14
N ALA A 14 -16.40 -7.57 0.28
CA ALA A 14 -15.11 -6.97 -0.05
C ALA A 14 -15.28 -5.72 -0.92
N TYR A 15 -14.42 -4.73 -0.68
CA TYR A 15 -14.29 -3.54 -1.51
C TYR A 15 -13.09 -3.68 -2.46
N CYS A 16 -13.23 -3.13 -3.67
CA CYS A 16 -12.14 -3.01 -4.62
C CYS A 16 -11.17 -1.92 -4.14
N LEU A 17 -9.98 -2.30 -3.68
CA LEU A 17 -8.96 -1.36 -3.23
C LEU A 17 -8.35 -0.57 -4.39
N LEU A 18 -8.15 -1.20 -5.55
CA LEU A 18 -7.46 -0.66 -6.72
C LEU A 18 -8.09 -1.20 -7.99
N ASN A 19 -8.28 -0.34 -8.99
CA ASN A 19 -8.74 -0.72 -10.32
C ASN A 19 -7.75 -0.20 -11.36
N PHE A 20 -7.06 -1.09 -12.07
CA PHE A 20 -5.99 -0.72 -12.99
C PHE A 20 -6.39 -0.83 -14.47
N GLY A 21 -5.60 -0.16 -15.31
CA GLY A 21 -5.52 -0.43 -16.74
C GLY A 21 -4.61 -1.60 -17.05
N ASP A 22 -4.26 -1.71 -18.32
CA ASP A 22 -3.27 -2.68 -18.79
C ASP A 22 -1.86 -2.22 -18.43
N SER A 23 -0.88 -3.10 -18.63
CA SER A 23 0.56 -2.80 -18.47
C SER A 23 0.99 -2.40 -17.05
N ILE A 24 0.27 -2.88 -16.02
CA ILE A 24 0.76 -2.83 -14.65
C ILE A 24 1.95 -3.79 -14.49
N THR A 25 3.07 -3.27 -13.99
CA THR A 25 4.32 -4.05 -13.81
C THR A 25 4.55 -4.36 -12.35
N THR A 26 5.47 -5.29 -12.06
CA THR A 26 5.88 -5.59 -10.68
C THR A 26 6.51 -4.40 -9.97
N ASP A 27 7.13 -3.45 -10.70
CA ASP A 27 7.64 -2.21 -10.11
C ASP A 27 6.53 -1.23 -9.70
N HIS A 28 5.36 -1.29 -10.35
CA HIS A 28 4.18 -0.56 -9.86
C HIS A 28 3.61 -1.18 -8.58
N ILE A 29 3.62 -2.51 -8.48
CA ILE A 29 3.10 -3.27 -7.33
C ILE A 29 4.04 -3.16 -6.12
N SER A 30 5.35 -3.34 -6.35
CA SER A 30 6.40 -3.34 -5.33
C SER A 30 7.61 -2.55 -5.87
N PRO A 31 7.61 -1.21 -5.73
CA PRO A 31 8.70 -0.38 -6.21
C PRO A 31 10.01 -0.73 -5.52
N ALA A 32 11.11 -0.70 -6.27
CA ALA A 32 12.45 -0.95 -5.72
C ALA A 32 13.22 0.34 -5.38
N GLY A 33 12.75 1.50 -5.85
CA GLY A 33 13.45 2.78 -5.78
C GLY A 33 13.41 3.47 -4.41
N SER A 34 13.80 4.75 -4.40
CA SER A 34 13.86 5.57 -3.19
C SER A 34 12.49 5.74 -2.53
N ILE A 35 12.47 5.72 -1.20
CA ILE A 35 11.26 5.97 -0.42
C ILE A 35 10.91 7.46 -0.48
N ASN A 36 9.71 7.78 -0.97
CA ASN A 36 9.23 9.17 -1.03
C ASN A 36 8.98 9.72 0.39
N LYS A 37 9.46 10.94 0.67
CA LYS A 37 9.38 11.60 1.98
C LYS A 37 7.96 11.75 2.55
N ASP A 38 6.93 11.82 1.68
CA ASP A 38 5.55 12.02 2.10
C ASP A 38 4.75 10.70 2.16
N SER A 39 5.42 9.57 1.90
CA SER A 39 4.79 8.23 1.84
C SER A 39 4.47 7.66 3.23
N PRO A 40 3.55 6.68 3.33
CA PRO A 40 3.32 5.93 4.56
C PRO A 40 4.60 5.27 5.11
N ALA A 41 5.47 4.77 4.24
CA ALA A 41 6.75 4.17 4.64
C ALA A 41 7.70 5.19 5.27
N ALA A 42 7.76 6.42 4.74
CA ALA A 42 8.53 7.50 5.32
C ALA A 42 8.04 7.88 6.72
N LYS A 43 6.72 8.05 6.90
CA LYS A 43 6.11 8.33 8.21
C LYS A 43 6.49 7.26 9.24
N TYR A 44 6.37 5.99 8.86
CA TYR A 44 6.75 4.84 9.70
C TYR A 44 8.23 4.84 10.11
N LEU A 45 9.13 5.19 9.19
CA LEU A 45 10.57 5.27 9.45
C LEU A 45 10.91 6.44 10.39
N LEU A 46 10.29 7.60 10.20
CA LEU A 46 10.46 8.77 11.07
C LEU A 46 10.00 8.49 12.50
N GLU A 47 8.84 7.84 12.66
CA GLU A 47 8.32 7.43 13.98
C GLU A 47 9.27 6.47 14.71
N ARG A 48 10.18 5.82 13.99
CA ARG A 48 11.22 4.92 14.53
C ARG A 48 12.60 5.59 14.64
N GLY A 49 12.67 6.91 14.48
CA GLY A 49 13.90 7.67 14.62
C GLY A 49 14.88 7.51 13.46
N VAL A 50 14.41 7.08 12.28
CA VAL A 50 15.25 7.03 11.07
C VAL A 50 15.17 8.40 10.38
N ASP A 51 16.31 9.06 10.22
CA ASP A 51 16.39 10.33 9.52
C ASP A 51 16.10 10.18 8.01
N HIS A 52 15.60 11.22 7.36
CA HIS A 52 15.31 11.24 5.92
C HIS A 52 16.48 10.78 5.05
N LYS A 53 17.71 11.17 5.40
CA LYS A 53 18.94 10.78 4.67
C LYS A 53 19.19 9.27 4.72
N ASP A 54 18.63 8.58 5.71
CA ASP A 54 18.86 7.17 5.99
C ASP A 54 17.68 6.28 5.54
N PHE A 55 16.63 6.85 4.93
CA PHE A 55 15.51 6.06 4.39
C PHE A 55 15.95 4.99 3.41
N ASN A 56 16.89 5.36 2.53
CA ASN A 56 17.40 4.52 1.45
C ASN A 56 16.26 4.10 0.49
N SER A 57 16.36 2.95 -0.15
CA SER A 57 15.42 2.43 -1.14
C SER A 57 14.53 1.34 -0.56
N TYR A 58 13.37 1.10 -1.16
CA TYR A 58 12.53 -0.04 -0.81
C TYR A 58 13.29 -1.37 -0.93
N ARG A 59 14.15 -1.51 -1.95
CA ARG A 59 15.02 -2.69 -2.09
C ARG A 59 15.88 -2.93 -0.86
N SER A 60 16.46 -1.88 -0.27
CA SER A 60 17.28 -1.99 0.94
C SER A 60 16.49 -2.38 2.20
N ARG A 61 15.16 -2.32 2.14
CA ARG A 61 14.24 -2.59 3.26
C ARG A 61 13.46 -3.91 3.11
N HIS A 62 13.82 -4.78 2.17
CA HIS A 62 13.13 -6.07 1.95
C HIS A 62 13.05 -6.98 3.18
N GLY A 63 13.95 -6.82 4.16
CA GLY A 63 13.91 -7.55 5.43
C GLY A 63 12.92 -6.98 6.45
N ASN A 64 12.18 -5.92 6.12
CA ASN A 64 11.23 -5.25 7.01
C ASN A 64 9.85 -5.22 6.34
N ASP A 65 8.99 -6.15 6.70
CA ASP A 65 7.65 -6.33 6.16
C ASP A 65 6.75 -5.10 6.39
N GLU A 66 6.89 -4.42 7.53
CA GLU A 66 6.14 -3.18 7.81
C GLU A 66 6.47 -2.06 6.81
N VAL A 67 7.74 -1.93 6.39
CA VAL A 67 8.13 -0.98 5.34
C VAL A 67 7.62 -1.45 3.98
N MET A 68 7.69 -2.75 3.69
CA MET A 68 7.28 -3.30 2.38
C MET A 68 5.76 -3.24 2.18
N ALA A 69 4.95 -3.49 3.22
CA ALA A 69 3.51 -3.31 3.17
C ALA A 69 3.14 -1.85 2.85
N ARG A 70 3.83 -0.89 3.50
CA ARG A 70 3.66 0.55 3.23
C ARG A 70 4.18 0.99 1.87
N GLY A 71 5.12 0.25 1.30
CA GLY A 71 5.66 0.45 -0.04
C GLY A 71 4.83 -0.20 -1.16
N THR A 72 3.91 -1.09 -0.81
CA THR A 72 3.08 -1.78 -1.80
C THR A 72 2.15 -0.78 -2.49
N PHE A 73 2.20 -0.75 -3.82
CA PHE A 73 1.55 0.26 -4.67
C PHE A 73 1.96 1.72 -4.37
N ALA A 74 3.16 1.94 -3.82
CA ALA A 74 3.68 3.28 -3.53
C ALA A 74 4.38 3.95 -4.73
N ASN A 75 4.31 3.35 -5.92
CA ASN A 75 4.93 3.89 -7.13
C ASN A 75 4.24 5.20 -7.56
N ILE A 76 5.03 6.23 -7.84
CA ILE A 76 4.52 7.57 -8.21
C ILE A 76 3.86 7.61 -9.59
N CYS A 77 4.12 6.62 -10.44
CA CYS A 77 3.55 6.49 -11.78
C CYS A 77 2.29 5.59 -11.81
N LEU A 78 1.83 5.11 -10.65
CA LEU A 78 0.63 4.25 -10.58
C LEU A 78 -0.60 5.01 -11.11
N VAL A 79 -1.44 4.34 -11.92
CA VAL A 79 -2.68 4.92 -12.45
C VAL A 79 -3.88 4.11 -11.98
N ASN A 80 -4.72 4.71 -11.13
CA ASN A 80 -5.90 4.06 -10.56
C ASN A 80 -7.19 4.60 -11.19
N LYS A 81 -7.95 3.73 -11.85
CA LYS A 81 -9.25 4.05 -12.48
C LYS A 81 -10.32 4.48 -11.47
N LEU A 82 -10.19 4.10 -10.20
CA LEU A 82 -11.09 4.57 -9.13
C LEU A 82 -10.95 6.07 -8.87
N LEU A 83 -9.86 6.70 -9.34
CA LEU A 83 -9.59 8.13 -9.23
C LEU A 83 -9.62 8.81 -10.61
N ASN A 84 -10.46 8.34 -11.54
CA ASN A 84 -10.58 8.89 -12.89
C ASN A 84 -9.24 8.92 -13.66
N GLY A 85 -8.33 7.99 -13.38
CA GLY A 85 -7.02 7.92 -14.03
C GLY A 85 -5.99 8.89 -13.47
N GLU A 86 -6.21 9.46 -12.28
CA GLU A 86 -5.19 10.22 -11.55
C GLU A 86 -3.90 9.39 -11.39
N VAL A 87 -2.75 10.04 -11.63
CA VAL A 87 -1.42 9.43 -11.48
C VAL A 87 -0.92 9.64 -10.06
N GLY A 88 -0.58 8.55 -9.38
CA GLY A 88 0.02 8.56 -8.05
C GLY A 88 -0.38 7.36 -7.20
N PRO A 89 0.28 7.15 -6.04
CA PRO A 89 0.12 5.98 -5.19
C PRO A 89 -1.09 6.12 -4.27
N ARG A 90 -2.26 6.44 -4.84
CA ARG A 90 -3.49 6.76 -4.09
C ARG A 90 -4.67 5.94 -4.56
N THR A 91 -5.65 5.83 -3.67
CA THR A 91 -6.96 5.26 -3.96
C THR A 91 -8.04 6.01 -3.20
N ILE A 92 -9.29 5.65 -3.46
CA ILE A 92 -10.45 6.10 -2.71
C ILE A 92 -10.85 5.00 -1.73
N HIS A 93 -10.94 5.35 -0.46
CA HIS A 93 -11.51 4.46 0.53
C HIS A 93 -13.03 4.46 0.37
N ILE A 94 -13.57 3.41 -0.26
CA ILE A 94 -14.96 3.37 -0.75
C ILE A 94 -16.00 3.79 0.29
N PRO A 95 -15.94 3.35 1.56
CA PRO A 95 -17.01 3.69 2.49
C PRO A 95 -16.89 5.10 3.10
N THR A 96 -15.72 5.76 3.10
CA THR A 96 -15.63 7.20 3.50
C THR A 96 -15.62 8.17 2.31
N GLY A 97 -15.26 7.70 1.12
CA GLY A 97 -15.03 8.54 -0.07
C GLY A 97 -13.71 9.33 -0.02
N GLU A 98 -12.88 9.14 1.01
CA GLU A 98 -11.62 9.86 1.15
C GLU A 98 -10.55 9.33 0.20
N LYS A 99 -9.77 10.26 -0.39
CA LYS A 99 -8.58 9.92 -1.17
C LYS A 99 -7.38 9.76 -0.24
N LEU A 100 -6.84 8.56 -0.18
CA LEU A 100 -5.74 8.20 0.72
C LEU A 100 -4.60 7.52 -0.05
N TYR A 101 -3.42 7.41 0.57
CA TYR A 101 -2.41 6.48 0.07
C TYR A 101 -2.95 5.04 0.15
N VAL A 102 -2.49 4.16 -0.75
CA VAL A 102 -3.03 2.79 -0.85
C VAL A 102 -2.92 2.04 0.48
N PHE A 103 -1.76 2.10 1.15
CA PHE A 103 -1.59 1.48 2.46
C PHE A 103 -2.56 2.06 3.50
N ASP A 104 -2.68 3.38 3.57
CA ASP A 104 -3.56 4.05 4.53
C ASP A 104 -5.02 3.62 4.31
N ALA A 105 -5.48 3.56 3.04
CA ALA A 105 -6.82 3.09 2.68
C ALA A 105 -7.07 1.63 3.06
N ALA A 106 -6.06 0.76 2.93
CA ALA A 106 -6.15 -0.66 3.29
C ALA A 106 -6.18 -0.88 4.81
N MET A 107 -5.62 0.06 5.58
CA MET A 107 -5.51 -0.01 7.04
C MET A 107 -6.64 0.71 7.77
N VAL A 108 -7.53 1.43 7.08
CA VAL A 108 -8.72 2.01 7.70
C VAL A 108 -9.54 0.88 8.30
N SER A 109 -9.59 0.82 9.62
CA SER A 109 -10.43 -0.11 10.36
C SER A 109 -11.65 0.64 10.87
N TYR A 110 -12.83 0.10 10.57
CA TYR A 110 -14.01 0.45 11.34
C TYR A 110 -13.95 -0.34 12.65
N ALA A 111 -14.02 0.35 13.78
CA ALA A 111 -14.63 -0.28 14.93
C ALA A 111 -16.05 -0.64 14.50
N LEU A 112 -16.35 -1.93 14.41
CA LEU A 112 -17.72 -2.40 14.22
C LEU A 112 -18.55 -1.79 15.36
N LEU A 113 -19.37 -0.79 15.05
CA LEU A 113 -20.47 -0.35 15.91
C LEU A 113 -21.62 -1.35 15.80
#